data_AF-A0A6L8BAW0-F1
#
_entry.id   AF-A0A6L8BAW0-F1
#
_cell.length_a   1.000
_cell.length_b   1.000
_cell.length_c   1.000
_cell.angle_alpha   90.00
_cell.angle_beta   90.00
_cell.angle_gamma   90.00
#
_symmetry.space_group_name_H-M   'P 1'
#
loop_
_entity.id
_entity.type
_entity.pdbx_description
1 polymer ?
#
loop_
_entity_poly.entity_id
_entity_poly.type
_entity_poly.pdbx_seq_one_letter_code
_entity_poly.pdbx_strand_id
1 'polypeptide(L)'
;MFRAAIAYGDDLALLVTFEPAGPAMAAEFEELGELENHSAQLTTVYVPDALGALHRGDLATHDSLIASAAGEVSGASAILLGQFSMASAAVACAQATGTPILSSPDAAVRQLRALHHKN
;
A
#
# COMPACT_ATOMS: atom_id res chain seq x y z
N MET A 1 -1.41 7.50 4.45
CA MET A 1 -0.91 6.13 4.75
C MET A 1 0.61 6.08 4.94
N PHE A 2 1.40 6.88 4.21
CA PHE A 2 2.87 6.94 4.34
C PHE A 2 3.38 7.17 5.76
N ARG A 3 2.88 8.19 6.48
CA ARG A 3 3.19 8.41 7.91
C ARG A 3 3.01 7.18 8.79
N ALA A 4 1.95 6.40 8.53
CA ALA A 4 1.69 5.19 9.29
C ALA A 4 2.62 4.04 8.88
N ALA A 5 3.06 3.99 7.61
CA ALA A 5 3.99 2.99 7.11
C ALA A 5 5.41 3.18 7.67
N ILE A 6 5.89 4.42 7.75
CA ILE A 6 7.21 4.76 8.32
C ILE A 6 7.35 4.31 9.78
N ALA A 7 6.24 4.20 10.52
CA ALA A 7 6.27 3.67 11.89
C ALA A 7 6.59 2.16 11.98
N TYR A 8 6.57 1.42 10.86
CA TYR A 8 6.94 0.01 10.79
C TYR A 8 8.42 -0.21 10.42
N GLY A 9 9.06 0.79 9.81
CA GLY A 9 10.46 0.73 9.40
C GLY A 9 10.76 1.60 8.18
N ASP A 10 11.99 1.48 7.70
CA ASP A 10 12.52 2.33 6.63
C ASP A 10 12.31 1.74 5.24
N ASP A 11 12.30 0.41 5.08
CA ASP A 11 12.11 -0.21 3.76
C ASP A 11 10.61 -0.44 3.50
N LEU A 12 10.02 0.33 2.60
CA LEU A 12 8.59 0.27 2.28
C LEU A 12 8.37 -0.17 0.84
N ALA A 13 7.27 -0.88 0.58
CA ALA A 13 6.83 -1.18 -0.78
C ALA A 13 5.44 -0.62 -1.06
N LEU A 14 5.24 -0.02 -2.24
CA LEU A 14 3.95 0.47 -2.72
C LEU A 14 3.51 -0.37 -3.92
N LEU A 15 2.42 -1.12 -3.79
CA LEU A 15 1.81 -1.81 -4.93
C LEU A 15 0.77 -0.90 -5.59
N VAL A 16 0.78 -0.85 -6.91
CA VAL A 16 -0.20 -0.12 -7.72
C VAL A 16 -0.77 -0.99 -8.84
N THR A 17 -2.07 -0.86 -9.12
CA THR A 17 -2.73 -1.52 -10.27
C THR A 17 -3.00 -0.57 -11.44
N PHE A 18 -2.81 0.73 -11.24
CA PHE A 18 -2.81 1.76 -12.27
C PHE A 18 -1.41 2.37 -12.35
N GLU A 19 -0.62 1.93 -13.33
CA GLU A 19 0.80 2.31 -13.49
C GLU A 19 1.07 3.82 -13.41
N PRO A 20 0.28 4.72 -14.04
CA PRO A 20 0.52 6.16 -13.97
C PRO A 20 0.43 6.75 -12.56
N ALA A 21 -0.22 6.07 -11.61
CA ALA A 21 -0.28 6.53 -10.22
C ALA A 21 1.05 6.36 -9.47
N GLY A 22 1.88 5.39 -9.86
CA GLY A 22 3.13 5.07 -9.14
C GLY A 22 4.04 6.28 -8.94
N PRO A 23 4.47 6.98 -10.00
CA PRO A 23 5.34 8.15 -9.88
C PRO A 23 4.75 9.28 -9.03
N ALA A 24 3.45 9.54 -9.15
CA ALA A 24 2.79 10.60 -8.38
C ALA A 24 2.76 10.27 -6.87
N MET A 25 2.51 9.00 -6.52
CA MET A 25 2.50 8.55 -5.12
C MET A 25 3.91 8.47 -4.52
N ALA A 26 4.92 8.13 -5.34
CA ALA A 26 6.31 8.16 -4.91
C ALA A 26 6.77 9.61 -4.62
N ALA A 27 6.39 10.57 -5.47
CA ALA A 27 6.66 11.98 -5.22
C ALA A 27 5.99 12.49 -3.92
N GLU A 28 4.74 12.12 -3.66
CA GLU A 28 4.06 12.46 -2.39
C GLU A 28 4.81 11.91 -1.17
N PHE A 29 5.39 10.70 -1.28
CA PHE A 29 6.20 10.11 -0.21
C PHE A 29 7.53 10.85 -0.01
N GLU A 30 8.20 11.25 -1.10
CA GLU A 30 9.44 12.03 -1.03
C GLU A 30 9.21 13.41 -0.39
N GLU A 31 8.14 14.12 -0.79
CA GLU A 31 7.74 15.40 -0.19
C GLU A 31 7.48 15.27 1.32
N LEU A 32 6.84 14.17 1.74
CA LEU A 32 6.65 13.87 3.16
C LEU A 32 7.99 13.65 3.89
N GLY A 33 8.94 12.99 3.24
CA GLY A 33 10.29 12.76 3.77
C GLY A 33 11.05 14.05 4.02
N GLU A 34 10.95 15.01 3.09
CA GLU A 34 11.53 16.34 3.26
C GLU A 34 10.90 17.11 4.43
N LEU A 35 9.59 17.00 4.62
CA LEU A 35 8.85 17.68 5.69
C LEU A 35 9.10 17.06 7.08
N GLU A 36 9.22 15.74 7.16
CA GLU A 36 9.36 15.00 8.43
C GLU A 36 10.79 14.57 8.76
N ASN A 37 11.74 14.84 7.86
CA ASN A 37 13.16 14.52 7.98
C ASN A 37 13.41 13.02 8.28
N HIS A 38 12.73 12.14 7.53
CA HIS A 38 12.92 10.68 7.60
C HIS A 38 13.77 10.15 6.44
N SER A 39 14.36 8.96 6.63
CA SER A 39 15.19 8.28 5.63
C SER A 39 14.56 7.02 5.02
N ALA A 40 13.27 6.77 5.31
CA ALA A 40 12.56 5.64 4.74
C ALA A 40 12.55 5.70 3.20
N GLN A 41 12.65 4.53 2.57
CA GLN A 41 12.69 4.30 1.13
C GLN A 41 11.40 3.64 0.66
N LEU A 42 10.94 4.00 -0.53
CA LEU A 42 9.72 3.45 -1.12
C LEU A 42 10.01 2.79 -2.47
N THR A 43 9.83 1.47 -2.52
CA THR A 43 9.88 0.70 -3.77
C THR A 43 8.49 0.58 -4.37
N THR A 44 8.27 1.08 -5.58
CA THR A 44 6.97 0.96 -6.25
C THR A 44 6.93 -0.29 -7.14
N VAL A 45 5.85 -1.08 -7.00
CA VAL A 45 5.60 -2.32 -7.74
C VAL A 45 4.30 -2.17 -8.51
N TYR A 46 4.36 -2.28 -9.83
CA TYR A 46 3.17 -2.34 -10.66
C TYR A 46 2.64 -3.78 -10.75
N VAL A 47 1.34 -3.96 -10.50
CA VAL A 47 0.63 -5.23 -10.60
C VAL A 47 -0.19 -5.22 -11.89
N PRO A 48 0.33 -5.80 -12.99
CA PRO A 48 -0.37 -5.81 -14.26
C PRO A 48 -1.67 -6.62 -14.15
N ASP A 49 -2.62 -6.33 -15.06
CA ASP A 49 -3.89 -7.02 -15.24
C ASP A 49 -4.90 -6.99 -14.07
N ALA A 50 -4.48 -6.63 -12.85
CA ALA A 50 -5.34 -6.53 -11.69
C ALA A 50 -6.48 -5.54 -11.92
N LEU A 51 -6.16 -4.31 -12.38
CA LEU A 51 -7.19 -3.32 -12.72
C LEU A 51 -8.11 -3.80 -13.84
N GLY A 52 -7.58 -4.54 -14.81
CA GLY A 52 -8.36 -5.15 -15.88
C GLY A 52 -9.35 -6.21 -15.37
N ALA A 53 -8.94 -7.06 -14.42
CA ALA A 53 -9.82 -8.03 -13.78
C ALA A 53 -10.94 -7.34 -13.00
N LEU A 54 -10.61 -6.29 -12.25
CA LEU A 54 -11.60 -5.48 -11.53
C LEU A 54 -12.63 -4.87 -12.48
N HIS A 55 -12.22 -4.28 -13.60
CA HIS A 55 -13.13 -3.71 -14.60
C HIS A 55 -14.11 -4.73 -15.19
N ARG A 56 -13.77 -6.02 -15.17
CA ARG A 56 -14.64 -7.12 -15.62
C ARG A 56 -15.50 -7.71 -14.49
N GLY A 57 -15.41 -7.17 -13.28
CA GLY A 57 -16.10 -7.70 -12.10
C GLY A 57 -15.44 -8.93 -11.48
N ASP A 58 -14.22 -9.29 -11.90
CA ASP A 58 -13.47 -10.43 -11.37
C ASP A 58 -12.58 -10.00 -10.21
N LEU A 59 -13.23 -9.84 -9.04
CA LEU A 59 -12.55 -9.44 -7.81
C LEU A 59 -11.56 -10.51 -7.31
N ALA A 60 -11.86 -11.78 -7.53
CA ALA A 60 -11.00 -12.88 -7.09
C ALA A 60 -9.65 -12.87 -7.82
N THR A 61 -9.67 -12.70 -9.14
CA THR A 61 -8.42 -12.56 -9.92
C THR A 61 -7.70 -11.26 -9.57
N HIS A 62 -8.41 -10.15 -9.40
CA HIS A 62 -7.81 -8.88 -8.95
C HIS A 62 -7.03 -9.06 -7.64
N ASP A 63 -7.67 -9.63 -6.61
CA ASP A 63 -7.06 -9.81 -5.29
C ASP A 63 -5.92 -10.83 -5.33
N SER A 64 -6.06 -11.91 -6.11
CA SER A 64 -5.01 -12.93 -6.27
C SER A 64 -3.74 -12.38 -6.91
N LEU A 65 -3.87 -11.52 -7.94
CA LEU A 65 -2.72 -10.90 -8.60
C LEU A 65 -1.95 -9.97 -7.64
N ILE A 66 -2.69 -9.20 -6.85
CA ILE A 66 -2.09 -8.29 -5.84
C ILE A 66 -1.41 -9.09 -4.73
N ALA A 67 -2.03 -10.16 -4.24
CA ALA A 67 -1.43 -11.02 -3.22
C ALA A 67 -0.17 -11.74 -3.73
N SER A 68 -0.17 -12.20 -4.98
CA SER A 68 1.01 -12.78 -5.62
C SER A 68 2.15 -11.77 -5.70
N ALA A 69 1.88 -10.57 -6.22
CA ALA A 69 2.88 -9.51 -6.31
C ALA A 69 3.42 -9.09 -4.94
N ALA A 70 2.56 -9.06 -3.90
CA ALA A 70 2.99 -8.79 -2.54
C ALA A 70 3.94 -9.87 -2.03
N GLY A 71 3.68 -11.16 -2.33
CA GLY A 71 4.53 -12.29 -1.97
C GLY A 71 5.94 -12.25 -2.57
N GLU A 72 6.12 -11.53 -3.68
CA GLU A 72 7.43 -11.34 -4.33
C GLU A 72 8.24 -10.19 -3.69
N VAL A 73 7.60 -9.33 -2.90
CA VAL A 73 8.28 -8.25 -2.17
C VAL A 73 9.12 -8.84 -1.04
N SER A 74 10.43 -8.61 -1.10
CA SER A 74 11.39 -9.07 -0.10
C SER A 74 11.93 -7.91 0.72
N GLY A 75 12.04 -8.09 2.04
CA GLY A 75 12.71 -7.13 2.93
C GLY A 75 11.91 -5.87 3.29
N ALA A 76 10.69 -5.70 2.77
CA ALA A 76 9.84 -4.57 3.16
C ALA A 76 9.33 -4.72 4.60
N SER A 77 9.50 -3.66 5.39
CA SER A 77 8.95 -3.50 6.73
C SER A 77 7.43 -3.30 6.73
N ALA A 78 6.89 -2.73 5.65
CA ALA A 78 5.45 -2.65 5.39
C ALA A 78 5.15 -2.53 3.89
N ILE A 79 3.96 -3.00 3.50
CA ILE A 79 3.46 -2.93 2.13
C ILE A 79 2.22 -2.04 2.08
N LEU A 80 2.23 -1.05 1.20
CA LEU A 80 1.13 -0.13 0.95
C LEU A 80 0.38 -0.53 -0.32
N LEU A 81 -0.95 -0.50 -0.27
CA LEU A 81 -1.83 -0.73 -1.41
C LEU A 81 -2.34 0.62 -1.93
N GLY A 82 -1.90 0.99 -3.14
CA GLY A 82 -2.00 2.35 -3.66
C GLY A 82 -3.41 2.79 -4.07
N GLN A 83 -4.25 1.87 -4.55
CA GLN A 83 -5.62 2.17 -4.97
C GLN A 83 -6.65 1.66 -3.95
N PHE A 84 -7.74 2.41 -3.77
CA PHE A 84 -8.84 2.05 -2.85
C PHE A 84 -9.40 0.64 -3.12
N SER A 85 -9.53 0.26 -4.40
CA SER A 85 -10.03 -1.06 -4.79
C SER A 85 -9.17 -2.21 -4.28
N MET A 86 -7.90 -1.97 -3.95
CA MET A 86 -6.97 -2.99 -3.47
C MET A 86 -7.20 -3.35 -2.00
N ALA A 87 -8.01 -2.58 -1.25
CA ALA A 87 -8.26 -2.86 0.17
C ALA A 87 -8.83 -4.28 0.41
N SER A 88 -9.60 -4.84 -0.52
CA SER A 88 -10.08 -6.23 -0.46
C SER A 88 -8.95 -7.26 -0.41
N ALA A 89 -7.83 -6.99 -1.08
CA ALA A 89 -6.68 -7.88 -1.14
C ALA A 89 -5.82 -7.88 0.14
N ALA A 90 -6.03 -6.94 1.07
CA ALA A 90 -5.13 -6.71 2.20
C ALA A 90 -4.91 -7.96 3.08
N VAL A 91 -5.96 -8.74 3.33
CA VAL A 91 -5.86 -9.98 4.12
C VAL A 91 -5.04 -11.04 3.39
N ALA A 92 -5.26 -11.21 2.08
CA ALA A 92 -4.52 -12.17 1.27
C ALA A 92 -3.03 -11.79 1.16
N CYS A 93 -2.72 -10.50 0.98
CA CYS A 93 -1.35 -10.00 1.00
C CYS A 93 -0.65 -10.25 2.34
N ALA A 94 -1.33 -10.00 3.46
CA ALA A 94 -0.77 -10.22 4.79
C ALA A 94 -0.47 -11.72 5.03
N GLN A 95 -1.34 -12.61 4.55
CA GLN A 95 -1.12 -14.06 4.63
C GLN A 95 0.02 -14.54 3.73
N ALA A 96 0.16 -13.96 2.53
CA ALA A 96 1.21 -14.34 1.58
C ALA A 96 2.61 -13.89 2.02
N THR A 97 2.70 -12.79 2.77
CA THR A 97 3.98 -12.13 3.09
C THR A 97 4.39 -12.26 4.56
N GLY A 98 3.43 -12.29 5.48
CA GLY A 98 3.67 -12.06 6.91
C GLY A 98 4.01 -10.59 7.23
N THR A 99 3.96 -9.69 6.26
CA THR A 99 4.34 -8.27 6.38
C THR A 99 3.11 -7.41 6.67
N PRO A 100 3.22 -6.35 7.51
CA PRO A 100 2.15 -5.39 7.70
C PRO A 100 1.64 -4.77 6.39
N ILE A 101 0.33 -4.84 6.16
CA ILE A 101 -0.32 -4.26 4.98
C ILE A 101 -1.07 -2.98 5.38
N LEU A 102 -0.90 -1.92 4.61
CA LEU A 102 -1.62 -0.66 4.76
C LEU A 102 -2.42 -0.37 3.48
N SER A 103 -3.69 -0.04 3.64
CA SER A 103 -4.53 0.47 2.56
C SER A 103 -4.95 1.91 2.86
N SER A 104 -5.24 2.70 1.82
CA SER A 104 -5.74 4.08 1.97
C SER A 104 -7.00 4.18 2.85
N PRO A 105 -8.08 3.38 2.63
CA PRO A 105 -9.24 3.43 3.52
C PRO A 105 -8.95 3.05 4.97
N ASP A 106 -8.14 2.02 5.22
CA ASP A 106 -7.78 1.63 6.59
C ASP A 106 -6.97 2.73 7.30
N ALA A 107 -6.06 3.37 6.58
CA ALA A 107 -5.28 4.49 7.10
C ALA A 107 -6.17 5.69 7.44
N ALA A 108 -7.16 6.01 6.58
CA ALA A 108 -8.12 7.07 6.85
C ALA A 108 -8.97 6.78 8.09
N VAL A 109 -9.48 5.55 8.23
CA VAL A 109 -10.26 5.14 9.42
C VAL A 109 -9.40 5.21 10.69
N ARG A 110 -8.14 4.73 10.65
CA ARG A 110 -7.22 4.80 11.80
C ARG A 110 -6.92 6.25 12.20
N GLN A 111 -6.67 7.13 11.23
CA GLN A 111 -6.42 8.55 11.49
C GLN A 111 -7.63 9.24 12.11
N LEU A 112 -8.84 9.00 11.59
CA LEU A 112 -10.08 9.52 12.17
C LEU A 112 -10.29 9.05 13.62
N ARG A 113 -10.04 7.76 13.89
CA ARG A 113 -10.11 7.22 15.26
C ARG A 113 -9.10 7.85 16.21
N ALA A 114 -7.87 8.12 15.75
CA ALA A 114 -6.83 8.77 16.55
C ALA A 114 -7.18 10.22 16.91
N LEU A 115 -7.91 10.93 16.04
CA LEU A 115 -8.39 12.28 16.31
C LEU A 115 -9.51 12.30 17.37
N HIS A 116 -10.33 11.25 17.46
CA HIS A 116 -11.43 11.16 18.43
C HIS A 116 -11.04 10.61 19.81
N HIS A 117 -9.88 9.96 19.96
CA HIS A 117 -9.38 9.46 21.25
C HIS A 117 -8.48 10.47 21.99
N LYS A 118 -8.32 11.69 21.47
CA LYS A 118 -7.49 12.75 22.08
C LYS A 118 -8.25 13.66 23.08
N ASN A 119 -9.43 13.24 23.54
CA ASN A 119 -10.24 13.93 24.55
C ASN A 119 -10.25 13.17 25.87
#